data_AF-T5A6T9-F1
#
_entry.id   AF-T5A6T9-F1
#
_cell.length_a   1.000
_cell.length_b   1.000
_cell.length_c   1.000
_cell.angle_alpha   90.00
_cell.angle_beta   90.00
_cell.angle_gamma   90.00
#
_symmetry.space_group_name_H-M   'P 1'
#
loop_
_entity.id
_entity.type
_entity.pdbx_description
1 polymer ?
#
loop_
_entity_poly.entity_id
_entity_poly.type
_entity_poly.pdbx_seq_one_letter_code
_entity_poly.pdbx_strand_id
1 'polypeptide(L)'
;MSLTDPTSKMSKSDKSERSRILITDTPEEIQAKVASALTDSLPGISYDAAARPGISNLLDMLSIFDAQQRSPVQLAEEHSDAQPRQFKALVSDAVCQGLHGIVSEAATWSF
;
A
#
# COMPACT_ATOMS: atom_id res chain seq x y z
N MET A 1 5.39 -6.58 1.77
CA MET A 1 6.43 -6.38 2.81
C MET A 1 5.85 -5.59 3.98
N SER A 2 6.52 -5.57 5.13
CA SER A 2 6.13 -4.72 6.27
C SER A 2 6.23 -3.23 5.90
N LEU A 3 5.30 -2.42 6.38
CA LEU A 3 5.29 -0.98 6.13
C LEU A 3 6.37 -0.24 6.92
N THR A 4 6.83 -0.78 8.06
CA THR A 4 7.85 -0.15 8.90
C THR A 4 9.24 -0.74 8.68
N ASP A 5 9.32 -1.94 8.11
CA ASP A 5 10.56 -2.59 7.68
C ASP A 5 10.34 -3.26 6.32
N PRO A 6 10.67 -2.58 5.22
CA PRO A 6 10.48 -3.08 3.86
C PRO A 6 11.31 -4.33 3.52
N THR A 7 12.26 -4.74 4.37
CA THR A 7 13.05 -5.98 4.19
C THR A 7 12.40 -7.20 4.85
N SER A 8 11.44 -6.96 5.74
CA SER A 8 10.70 -8.00 6.45
C SER A 8 9.35 -8.32 5.79
N LYS A 9 8.96 -9.60 5.84
CA LYS A 9 7.60 -10.01 5.45
C LYS A 9 6.60 -9.42 6.46
N MET A 10 5.44 -8.99 5.97
CA MET A 10 4.35 -8.54 6.82
C MET A 10 3.88 -9.70 7.72
N SER A 11 3.84 -9.50 9.03
CA SER A 11 3.46 -10.53 10.01
C SER A 11 2.31 -10.07 10.89
N LYS A 12 1.32 -10.94 11.10
CA LYS A 12 0.24 -10.73 12.06
C LYS A 12 0.74 -10.68 13.51
N SER A 13 1.85 -11.36 13.80
CA SER A 13 2.44 -11.43 15.15
C SER A 13 3.42 -10.28 15.45
N ASP A 14 3.65 -9.38 14.50
CA ASP A 14 4.45 -8.19 14.75
C ASP A 14 3.78 -7.33 15.83
N LYS A 15 4.57 -6.89 16.81
CA LYS A 15 4.12 -6.04 17.92
C LYS A 15 3.64 -4.68 17.42
N SER A 16 4.22 -4.19 16.32
CA SER A 16 3.83 -2.93 15.71
C SER A 16 2.62 -3.14 14.79
N GLU A 17 1.46 -2.61 15.18
CA GLU A 17 0.28 -2.59 14.30
C GLU A 17 0.50 -1.77 13.03
N ARG A 18 1.46 -0.84 13.08
CA ARG A 18 1.83 0.03 11.96
C ARG A 18 2.59 -0.71 10.86
N SER A 19 3.08 -1.91 11.13
CA SER A 19 3.85 -2.70 10.16
C SER A 19 2.97 -3.41 9.12
N ARG A 20 1.64 -3.43 9.33
CA ARG A 20 0.68 -4.19 8.53
C ARG A 20 -0.64 -3.44 8.32
N ILE A 21 -1.33 -3.80 7.26
CA ILE A 21 -2.74 -3.42 7.04
C ILE A 21 -3.61 -4.66 7.29
N LEU A 22 -4.66 -4.49 8.07
CA LEU A 22 -5.69 -5.50 8.29
C LEU A 22 -6.91 -5.17 7.44
N ILE A 23 -7.62 -6.20 6.99
CA ILE A 23 -8.89 -6.04 6.25
C ILE A 23 -9.96 -5.35 7.12
N THR A 24 -9.82 -5.45 8.44
CA THR A 24 -10.69 -4.81 9.43
C THR A 24 -10.24 -3.41 9.84
N ASP A 25 -9.12 -2.91 9.32
CA ASP A 25 -8.67 -1.54 9.63
C ASP A 25 -9.68 -0.53 9.07
N THR A 26 -9.90 0.57 9.81
CA THR A 26 -10.70 1.68 9.30
C THR A 26 -9.96 2.44 8.19
N PRO A 27 -10.66 3.22 7.35
CA PRO A 27 -10.00 4.06 6.36
C PRO A 27 -8.93 4.99 6.95
N GLU A 28 -9.17 5.55 8.13
CA GLU A 28 -8.23 6.42 8.84
C GLU A 28 -6.98 5.67 9.30
N GLU A 29 -7.14 4.44 9.78
CA GLU A 29 -6.03 3.57 10.17
C GLU A 29 -5.17 3.21 8.96
N ILE A 30 -5.79 2.83 7.83
CA ILE A 30 -5.09 2.52 6.58
C ILE A 30 -4.29 3.73 6.11
N GLN A 31 -4.93 4.91 6.04
CA GLN A 31 -4.27 6.16 5.65
C GLN A 31 -3.09 6.47 6.55
N ALA A 32 -3.24 6.40 7.88
CA ALA A 32 -2.18 6.68 8.83
C ALA A 32 -1.00 5.69 8.70
N LYS A 33 -1.29 4.40 8.48
CA LYS A 33 -0.28 3.36 8.31
C LYS A 33 0.51 3.55 7.02
N VAL A 34 -0.18 3.69 5.88
CA VAL A 34 0.45 3.91 4.56
C VAL A 34 1.23 5.22 4.52
N ALA A 35 0.69 6.31 5.05
CA ALA A 35 1.37 7.61 5.11
C ALA A 35 2.72 7.51 5.86
N SER A 36 2.77 6.64 6.87
CA SER A 36 3.97 6.42 7.67
C SER A 36 4.89 5.31 7.19
N ALA A 37 4.55 4.64 6.08
CA ALA A 37 5.36 3.57 5.53
C ALA A 37 6.79 4.06 5.27
N LEU A 38 7.78 3.26 5.66
CA LEU A 38 9.18 3.55 5.47
C LEU A 38 9.51 3.46 3.97
N THR A 39 10.03 4.54 3.43
CA THR A 39 10.50 4.66 2.05
C THR A 39 11.90 5.25 2.05
N ASP A 40 12.58 5.18 0.91
CA ASP A 40 13.81 5.94 0.70
C ASP A 40 13.54 7.46 0.64
N SER A 41 14.62 8.23 0.62
CA SER A 41 14.61 9.69 0.52
C SER A 41 14.79 10.21 -0.92
N LEU A 42 14.69 9.34 -1.93
CA LEU A 42 14.89 9.74 -3.32
C LEU A 42 13.62 10.40 -3.87
N PRO A 43 13.76 11.40 -4.75
CA PRO A 43 12.63 11.98 -5.45
C PRO A 43 12.04 10.99 -6.47
N GLY A 44 10.77 11.20 -6.81
CA GLY A 44 10.07 10.42 -7.82
C GLY A 44 9.77 8.98 -7.41
N ILE A 45 9.01 8.30 -8.26
CA ILE A 45 8.57 6.92 -8.07
C ILE A 45 9.24 6.03 -9.12
N SER A 46 9.84 4.94 -8.67
CA SER A 46 10.41 3.93 -9.56
C SER A 46 10.28 2.55 -8.93
N TYR A 47 10.13 1.53 -9.76
CA TYR A 47 10.08 0.14 -9.31
C TYR A 47 11.48 -0.46 -9.29
N ASP A 48 12.02 -0.68 -8.10
CA ASP A 48 13.26 -1.43 -7.87
C ASP A 48 13.15 -2.15 -6.52
N ALA A 49 12.79 -3.42 -6.54
CA ALA A 49 12.57 -4.19 -5.31
C ALA A 49 13.85 -4.36 -4.47
N ALA A 50 15.04 -4.23 -5.07
CA ALA A 50 16.30 -4.36 -4.37
C ALA A 50 16.76 -3.02 -3.78
N ALA A 51 16.72 -1.94 -4.56
CA ALA A 51 17.22 -0.63 -4.13
C ALA A 51 16.16 0.23 -3.44
N ARG A 52 14.87 0.07 -3.80
CA ARG A 52 13.74 0.87 -3.30
C ARG A 52 12.59 -0.02 -2.79
N PRO A 53 12.84 -0.98 -1.88
CA PRO A 53 11.85 -1.97 -1.46
C PRO A 53 10.57 -1.34 -0.88
N GLY A 54 10.67 -0.19 -0.21
CA GLY A 54 9.50 0.52 0.33
C GLY A 54 8.59 1.07 -0.76
N ILE A 55 9.15 1.71 -1.79
CA ILE A 55 8.38 2.25 -2.92
C ILE A 55 7.84 1.12 -3.80
N SER A 56 8.65 0.09 -4.07
CA SER A 56 8.21 -1.10 -4.81
C SER A 56 7.05 -1.80 -4.12
N ASN A 57 7.10 -1.97 -2.80
CA ASN A 57 5.99 -2.57 -2.05
C ASN A 57 4.69 -1.75 -2.16
N LEU A 58 4.78 -0.41 -2.17
CA LEU A 58 3.62 0.45 -2.36
C LEU A 58 3.06 0.36 -3.79
N LEU A 59 3.92 0.25 -4.81
CA LEU A 59 3.52 -0.02 -6.20
C LEU A 59 2.86 -1.39 -6.35
N ASP A 60 3.39 -2.43 -5.68
CA ASP A 60 2.78 -3.75 -5.65
C ASP A 60 1.37 -3.68 -5.05
N MET A 61 1.19 -2.95 -3.94
CA MET A 61 -0.13 -2.72 -3.34
C MET A 61 -1.08 -1.99 -4.29
N LEU A 62 -0.62 -0.92 -4.96
CA LEU A 62 -1.44 -0.17 -5.91
C LEU A 62 -1.87 -1.05 -7.08
N SER A 63 -0.96 -1.85 -7.62
CA SER A 63 -1.23 -2.77 -8.73
C SER A 63 -2.35 -3.76 -8.42
N ILE A 64 -2.42 -4.27 -7.18
CA ILE A 64 -3.49 -5.19 -6.74
C ILE A 64 -4.88 -4.55 -6.82
N PHE A 65 -4.98 -3.26 -6.50
CA PHE A 65 -6.26 -2.53 -6.49
C PHE A 65 -6.51 -1.73 -7.77
N ASP A 66 -5.63 -1.87 -8.77
CA ASP A 66 -5.75 -1.13 -10.01
C ASP A 66 -6.82 -1.75 -10.94
N ALA A 67 -7.83 -0.95 -11.28
CA ALA A 67 -8.92 -1.39 -12.15
C ALA A 67 -8.45 -1.75 -13.58
N GLN A 68 -7.33 -1.17 -14.03
CA GLN A 68 -6.74 -1.46 -15.34
C GLN A 68 -5.74 -2.64 -15.30
N GLN A 69 -5.54 -3.27 -14.13
CA GLN A 69 -4.63 -4.40 -13.94
C GLN A 69 -3.20 -4.09 -14.40
N ARG A 70 -2.77 -2.83 -14.26
CA ARG A 70 -1.41 -2.40 -14.59
C ARG A 70 -0.43 -3.03 -13.61
N SER A 71 0.72 -3.43 -14.14
CA SER A 71 1.83 -3.94 -13.34
C SER A 71 2.48 -2.83 -12.50
N PRO A 72 3.23 -3.18 -11.43
CA PRO A 72 3.97 -2.20 -10.63
C PRO A 72 4.94 -1.35 -11.45
N VAL A 73 5.52 -1.91 -12.51
CA VAL A 73 6.43 -1.19 -13.42
C VAL A 73 5.69 -0.14 -14.23
N GLN A 74 4.53 -0.48 -14.80
CA GLN A 74 3.71 0.48 -15.56
C GLN A 74 3.21 1.63 -14.68
N LEU A 75 2.79 1.32 -13.44
CA LEU A 75 2.37 2.33 -12.48
C LEU A 75 3.54 3.22 -12.03
N ALA A 76 4.76 2.68 -11.96
CA ALA A 76 5.94 3.47 -11.66
C ALA A 76 6.28 4.46 -12.79
N GLU A 77 6.13 4.07 -14.04
CA GLU A 77 6.30 4.95 -15.20
C GLU A 77 5.28 6.09 -15.18
N GLU A 78 4.01 5.77 -14.96
CA GLU A 78 2.91 6.74 -14.90
C GLU A 78 3.02 7.73 -13.74
N HIS A 79 3.51 7.28 -12.60
CA HIS A 79 3.67 8.11 -11.40
C HIS A 79 5.12 8.55 -11.16
N SER A 80 5.99 8.47 -12.17
CA SER A 80 7.43 8.73 -12.03
C SER A 80 7.75 10.11 -11.44
N ASP A 81 6.98 11.12 -11.80
CA ASP A 81 7.12 12.51 -11.30
C ASP A 81 6.42 12.77 -9.96
N ALA A 82 5.70 11.79 -9.41
CA ALA A 82 4.99 11.97 -8.16
C ALA A 82 5.95 12.03 -6.96
N GLN A 83 5.60 12.88 -5.98
CA GLN A 83 6.32 12.88 -4.71
C GLN A 83 5.89 11.68 -3.85
N PRO A 84 6.79 11.05 -3.07
CA PRO A 84 6.45 9.91 -2.23
C PRO A 84 5.26 10.13 -1.29
N ARG A 85 5.08 11.36 -0.79
CA ARG A 85 3.92 11.72 0.04
C ARG A 85 2.60 11.63 -0.72
N GLN A 86 2.56 12.19 -1.93
CA GLN A 86 1.37 12.15 -2.79
C GLN A 86 1.09 10.71 -3.23
N PHE A 87 2.15 9.97 -3.58
CA PHE A 87 2.02 8.57 -3.96
C PHE A 87 1.47 7.71 -2.82
N LYS A 88 1.92 7.91 -1.57
CA LYS A 88 1.35 7.23 -0.40
C LYS A 88 -0.14 7.53 -0.20
N ALA A 89 -0.58 8.77 -0.42
CA ALA A 89 -1.99 9.13 -0.34
C ALA A 89 -2.83 8.39 -1.41
N LEU A 90 -2.34 8.35 -2.65
CA LEU A 90 -2.97 7.61 -3.74
C LEU A 90 -3.09 6.11 -3.42
N VAL A 91 -2.02 5.51 -2.88
CA VAL A 91 -2.02 4.10 -2.47
C VAL A 91 -3.02 3.85 -1.34
N SER A 92 -3.07 4.73 -0.32
CA SER A 92 -4.04 4.56 0.76
C SER A 92 -5.48 4.64 0.27
N ASP A 93 -5.77 5.55 -0.66
CA ASP A 93 -7.12 5.71 -1.20
C ASP A 93 -7.55 4.47 -1.99
N ALA A 94 -6.64 3.93 -2.83
CA ALA A 94 -6.89 2.70 -3.58
C ALA A 94 -7.14 1.49 -2.65
N VAL A 95 -6.35 1.34 -1.58
CA VAL A 95 -6.52 0.27 -0.60
C VAL A 95 -7.84 0.42 0.16
N CYS A 96 -8.17 1.64 0.63
CA CYS A 96 -9.43 1.91 1.32
C CYS A 96 -10.64 1.56 0.43
N GLN A 97 -10.62 2.00 -0.83
CA GLN A 97 -11.69 1.72 -1.77
C GLN A 97 -11.82 0.22 -2.06
N GLY A 98 -10.69 -0.46 -2.29
CA GLY A 98 -10.66 -1.90 -2.57
C GLY A 98 -11.17 -2.74 -1.40
N LEU A 99 -10.77 -2.40 -0.16
CA LEU A 99 -11.22 -3.11 1.03
C LEU A 99 -12.68 -2.82 1.40
N HIS A 100 -13.17 -1.59 1.15
CA HIS A 100 -14.57 -1.25 1.39
C HIS A 100 -15.53 -2.17 0.62
N GLY A 101 -15.21 -2.49 -0.64
CA GLY A 101 -15.99 -3.44 -1.44
C GLY A 101 -16.11 -4.82 -0.77
N ILE A 102 -15.00 -5.32 -0.22
CA ILE A 102 -14.94 -6.66 0.41
C ILE A 102 -15.68 -6.71 1.74
N VAL A 103 -15.50 -5.69 2.59
CA VAL A 103 -16.15 -5.65 3.92
C VAL A 103 -17.67 -5.46 3.78
N SER A 104 -18.11 -4.67 2.79
CA SER A 104 -19.53 -4.48 2.51
C SER A 104 -20.20 -5.78 2.05
N GLU A 105 -19.53 -6.58 1.22
CA GLU A 105 -20.02 -7.90 0.81
C GLU A 105 -20.01 -8.88 1.99
N ALA A 106 -18.96 -8.94 2.82
CA ALA A 106 -18.93 -9.85 3.96
C ALA A 106 -20.07 -9.59 4.98
N ALA A 107 -20.48 -8.33 5.16
CA ALA A 107 -21.58 -7.97 6.06
C ALA A 107 -22.95 -8.51 5.59
N THR A 108 -23.14 -8.74 4.28
CA THR A 108 -24.39 -9.30 3.76
C THR A 108 -24.49 -10.82 3.92
N TRP A 109 -23.41 -11.50 4.33
CA TRP A 109 -23.36 -12.95 4.56
C TRP A 109 -23.64 -13.29 6.04
N SER A 110 -24.56 -12.57 6.65
CA SER A 110 -25.03 -12.89 8.01
C SER A 110 -25.87 -14.17 7.95
N PHE A 111 -25.34 -15.26 8.54
CA PHE A 111 -26.05 -16.52 8.78
C PHE A 111 -27.15 -16.37 9.83
#